data_AF-A0A7K9U4A3-F1
#
_entry.id   AF-A0A7K9U4A3-F1
#
_cell.length_a   1.000
_cell.length_b   1.000
_cell.length_c   1.000
_cell.angle_alpha   90.00
_cell.angle_beta   90.00
_cell.angle_gamma   90.00
#
_symmetry.space_group_name_H-M   'P 1'
#
loop_
_entity.id
_entity.type
_entity.pdbx_description
1 polymer ?
#
loop_
_entity_poly.entity_id
_entity_poly.type
_entity_poly.pdbx_seq_one_letter_code
_entity_poly.pdbx_strand_id
1 'polypeptide(L)' 'KNMQRNKQVAMGRKKFNMDPKKGIQFLIENDLLKNTCEDIAQFLYKGEGLNKTAIGD' A
#
# COMPACT_ATOMS: atom_id res chain seq x y z
N LYS A 1 3.81 9.86 18.14
CA LYS A 1 3.07 8.62 17.80
C LYS A 1 2.77 8.44 16.31
N ASN A 2 2.61 9.49 15.47
CA ASN A 2 2.33 9.33 14.03
C ASN A 2 3.54 9.02 13.11
N MET A 3 4.79 9.33 13.50
CA MET A 3 5.96 9.09 12.64
C MET A 3 6.22 7.61 12.30
N GLN A 4 5.87 6.70 13.20
CA GLN A 4 6.16 5.28 13.03
C GLN A 4 5.21 4.66 11.98
N ARG A 5 3.93 5.04 12.02
CA ARG A 5 2.92 4.62 11.04
C ARG A 5 3.24 5.15 9.64
N ASN A 6 3.63 6.41 9.50
CA ASN A 6 4.04 6.98 8.21
C ASN A 6 5.24 6.25 7.59
N LYS A 7 6.22 5.83 8.40
CA LYS A 7 7.36 5.03 7.94
C LYS A 7 6.92 3.65 7.43
N GLN A 8 6.03 2.97 8.15
CA GLN A 8 5.53 1.67 7.71
C GLN A 8 4.70 1.78 6.43
N VAL A 9 3.86 2.82 6.29
CA VAL A 9 3.11 3.08 5.06
C VAL A 9 4.06 3.32 3.88
N ALA A 10 5.09 4.16 4.05
CA ALA A 10 6.10 4.39 3.01
C ALA A 10 6.83 3.09 2.62
N MET A 11 7.11 2.22 3.59
CA MET A 11 7.71 0.91 3.33
C MET A 11 6.75 -0.04 2.59
N GLY A 12 5.46 -0.03 2.94
CA GLY A 12 4.43 -0.80 2.24
C GLY A 12 4.24 -0.34 0.80
N ARG A 13 4.25 0.98 0.54
CA ARG A 13 4.24 1.55 -0.82
C ARG A 13 5.47 1.12 -1.62
N LYS A 14 6.67 1.16 -1.02
CA LYS A 14 7.89 0.64 -1.68
C LYS A 14 7.78 -0.85 -2.02
N LYS A 15 7.25 -1.66 -1.10
CA LYS A 15 7.01 -3.10 -1.35
C LYS A 15 6.01 -3.30 -2.48
N PHE A 16 4.91 -2.54 -2.50
CA PHE A 16 3.93 -2.55 -3.58
C PHE A 16 4.56 -2.26 -4.94
N ASN A 17 5.44 -1.25 -5.01
CA ASN A 17 6.13 -0.89 -6.25
C ASN A 17 7.10 -1.96 -6.75
N MET A 18 7.54 -2.89 -5.88
CA MET A 18 8.36 -4.04 -6.27
C MET A 18 7.50 -5.27 -6.59
N ASP A 19 6.44 -5.49 -5.81
CA ASP A 19 5.52 -6.62 -5.92
C ASP A 19 4.16 -6.16 -5.35
N PRO A 20 3.15 -5.92 -6.22
CA PRO A 20 1.86 -5.35 -5.80
C PRO A 20 1.19 -6.20 -4.72
N LYS A 21 1.19 -7.52 -4.91
CA LYS A 21 0.56 -8.49 -4.00
C LYS A 21 1.21 -8.47 -2.63
N LYS A 22 2.55 -8.54 -2.55
CA LYS A 22 3.28 -8.47 -1.27
C LYS A 22 3.15 -7.10 -0.60
N GLY A 23 3.08 -6.02 -1.38
CA GLY A 23 2.87 -4.68 -0.85
C GLY A 23 1.53 -4.53 -0.14
N ILE A 24 0.45 -4.95 -0.78
CA ILE A 24 -0.90 -4.95 -0.19
C ILE A 24 -0.96 -5.87 1.03
N GLN A 25 -0.40 -7.08 0.94
CA GLN A 25 -0.33 -8.00 2.07
C GLN A 25 0.36 -7.36 3.29
N PHE A 26 1.53 -6.75 3.08
CA PHE A 26 2.27 -6.07 4.15
C PHE A 26 1.45 -4.94 4.79
N LEU A 27 0.76 -4.14 3.98
CA LEU A 27 -0.07 -3.05 4.48
C LEU A 27 -1.24 -3.59 5.33
N ILE A 28 -1.85 -4.70 4.92
CA ILE A 28 -2.93 -5.37 5.67
C ILE A 28 -2.41 -5.96 6.98
N GLU A 29 -1.31 -6.70 6.95
CA GLU A 29 -0.72 -7.34 8.14
C GLU A 29 -0.26 -6.33 9.20
N ASN A 30 0.13 -5.13 8.78
CA ASN A 30 0.52 -4.04 9.69
C ASN A 30 -0.66 -3.15 10.11
N ASP A 31 -1.91 -3.53 9.78
CA ASP A 31 -3.12 -2.78 10.08
C ASP A 31 -3.08 -1.34 9.50
N LEU A 32 -2.42 -1.20 8.34
CA LEU A 32 -2.24 0.07 7.61
C LEU A 32 -3.25 0.24 6.48
N LEU A 33 -3.77 -0.87 5.97
CA LEU A 33 -4.79 -0.97 4.92
C LEU A 33 -5.79 -2.05 5.31
N LYS A 34 -7.07 -1.83 5.06
CA LYS A 34 -8.07 -2.87 5.31
C LYS A 34 -8.04 -3.89 4.17
N ASN A 35 -8.25 -5.17 4.51
CA ASN A 35 -8.42 -6.24 3.53
C ASN A 35 -9.82 -6.19 2.88
N THR A 36 -10.25 -5.02 2.41
CA THR A 36 -11.52 -4.82 1.72
C THR A 36 -11.24 -4.25 0.33
N CYS A 37 -12.01 -4.70 -0.65
CA CYS A 37 -11.85 -4.27 -2.04
C CYS A 37 -11.95 -2.75 -2.19
N GLU A 38 -12.83 -2.10 -1.41
CA GLU A 38 -13.01 -0.65 -1.41
C GLU A 38 -11.76 0.10 -0.92
N ASP A 39 -11.14 -0.36 0.17
CA ASP A 39 -9.97 0.31 0.76
C ASP A 39 -8.73 0.11 -0.13
N ILE A 40 -8.57 -1.09 -0.70
CA ILE A 40 -7.53 -1.40 -1.68
C ILE A 40 -7.73 -0.55 -2.95
N ALA A 41 -8.95 -0.48 -3.49
CA ALA A 41 -9.25 0.35 -4.65
C ALA A 41 -8.98 1.83 -4.38
N GLN A 42 -9.37 2.34 -3.20
CA GLN A 42 -9.10 3.72 -2.80
C GLN A 42 -7.59 3.98 -2.65
N PHE A 43 -6.83 3.02 -2.12
CA PHE A 43 -5.38 3.11 -2.02
C PHE A 43 -4.71 3.17 -3.40
N LEU A 44 -5.11 2.29 -4.32
CA LEU A 44 -4.61 2.27 -5.70
C LEU A 44 -5.01 3.55 -6.44
N TYR A 45 -6.27 3.99 -6.29
CA TYR A 45 -6.81 5.19 -6.92
C TYR A 45 -6.13 6.47 -6.44
N LYS A 46 -5.83 6.57 -5.13
CA LYS A 46 -5.10 7.71 -4.57
C LYS A 46 -3.70 7.82 -5.19
N GLY A 47 -3.08 6.68 -5.54
CA GLY A 47 -1.84 6.63 -6.33
C GLY A 47 -0.63 7.31 -5.71
N GLU A 48 -0.71 7.72 -4.44
CA GLU A 48 0.26 8.60 -3.81
C GLU A 48 1.54 7.81 -3.48
N GLY A 49 2.59 7.97 -4.28
CA GLY A 49 3.85 7.22 -4.13
C GLY A 49 3.79 5.78 -4.65
N LEU A 50 2.78 5.44 -5.46
CA LEU A 50 2.65 4.16 -6.14
C LEU A 50 3.07 4.28 -7.60
N ASN A 51 3.73 3.25 -8.13
CA ASN A 51 4.13 3.19 -9.52
C ASN A 51 2.93 2.78 -10.39
N LYS A 52 2.59 3.58 -11.40
CA LYS A 52 1.42 3.35 -12.26
C LYS A 52 1.47 2.00 -12.98
N THR A 53 2.68 1.54 -13.34
CA THR A 53 2.88 0.22 -13.93
C THR A 53 2.50 -0.89 -12.95
N ALA A 54 2.82 -0.75 -11.66
CA ALA A 54 2.48 -1.72 -10.63
C ALA A 54 0.99 -1.69 -10.25
N ILE A 55 0.28 -0.60 -10.55
CA ILE A 55 -1.18 -0.52 -10.39
C ILE A 55 -1.91 -1.25 -11.53
N GLY A 56 -1.31 -1.28 -12.72
CA GLY A 56 -1.88 -1.90 -13.92
C GLY A 56 -1.48 -3.36 -14.16
N ASP A 57 -0.60 -3.91 -13.33
CA ASP A 57 -0.19 -5.33 -13.31
C ASP A 57 -1.11 -6.16 -12.39
#